data_AF-A0AAV0HCT6-F1
#
_entry.id   AF-A0AAV0HCT6-F1
#
_cell.length_a   1.000
_cell.length_b   1.000
_cell.length_c   1.000
_cell.angle_alpha   90.00
_cell.angle_beta   90.00
_cell.angle_gamma   90.00
#
_symmetry.space_group_name_H-M   'P 1'
#
loop_
_entity.id
_entity.type
_entity.pdbx_description
1 polymer ?
#
loop_
_entity_poly.entity_id
_entity_poly.type
_entity_poly.pdbx_seq_one_letter_code
_entity_poly.pdbx_strand_id
1 'polypeptide(L)'
;MITEEALPTYQTMLNTLDGVRDETGASLTSWAMWTRAWTAEENRHGDLLNKYLYLSGRVDMKKIEKTIQYLIGSGMVCDLHG
;
A
#
# COMPACT_ATOMS: atom_id res chain seq x y z
N MET A 1 0.45 -9.17 -5.47
CA MET A 1 1.22 -9.59 -4.28
C MET A 1 2.34 -8.61 -3.99
N ILE A 2 3.44 -8.55 -4.76
CA ILE A 2 4.51 -7.56 -4.51
C ILE A 2 3.99 -6.12 -4.53
N THR A 3 3.16 -5.77 -5.51
CA THR A 3 2.54 -4.43 -5.61
C THR A 3 1.57 -4.16 -4.46
N GLU A 4 0.70 -5.12 -4.13
CA GLU A 4 -0.25 -5.02 -3.01
C GLU A 4 0.44 -4.78 -1.65
N GLU A 5 1.62 -5.37 -1.45
CA GLU A 5 2.43 -5.20 -0.23
C GLU A 5 3.11 -3.83 -0.14
N ALA A 6 3.13 -3.05 -1.22
CA ALA A 6 3.61 -1.65 -1.22
C ALA A 6 2.53 -0.64 -0.78
N LEU A 7 1.45 -1.12 -0.14
CA LEU A 7 0.35 -0.31 0.38
C LEU A 7 0.77 0.95 1.17
N PRO A 8 1.83 0.93 2.03
CA PRO A 8 2.29 2.13 2.70
C PRO A 8 2.66 3.28 1.74
N THR A 9 3.22 2.97 0.57
CA THR A 9 3.55 3.96 -0.47
C THR A 9 2.29 4.58 -1.05
N TYR A 10 1.24 3.79 -1.29
CA TYR A 10 -0.01 4.29 -1.86
C TYR A 10 -0.80 5.15 -0.88
N GLN A 11 -0.90 4.75 0.38
CA GLN A 11 -1.53 5.56 1.41
C GLN A 11 -0.78 6.89 1.62
N THR A 12 0.56 6.84 1.60
CA THR A 12 1.39 8.06 1.66
C THR A 12 1.09 8.98 0.47
N MET A 13 1.01 8.43 -0.75
CA MET A 13 0.67 9.23 -1.93
C MET A 13 -0.70 9.93 -1.78
N LEU A 14 -1.74 9.22 -1.34
CA LEU A 14 -3.05 9.84 -1.08
C LEU A 14 -2.98 10.96 -0.01
N ASN A 15 -2.15 10.78 1.02
CA ASN A 15 -1.93 11.78 2.06
C ASN A 15 -1.00 12.93 1.65
N THR A 16 -0.42 12.91 0.46
CA THR A 16 0.31 14.05 -0.12
C THR A 16 -0.56 14.91 -1.03
N LEU A 17 -1.77 14.47 -1.39
CA LEU A 17 -2.68 15.22 -2.25
C LEU A 17 -3.36 16.36 -1.47
N ASP A 18 -3.20 17.58 -1.97
CA ASP A 18 -3.81 18.76 -1.36
C ASP A 18 -5.35 18.69 -1.37
N GLY A 19 -5.97 19.09 -0.26
CA GLY A 19 -7.42 19.09 -0.08
C GLY A 19 -8.04 17.76 0.37
N VAL A 20 -7.30 16.64 0.26
CA VAL A 20 -7.81 15.30 0.65
C VAL A 20 -6.94 14.57 1.68
N ARG A 21 -5.74 15.09 2.00
CA ARG A 21 -4.83 14.50 2.98
C ARG A 21 -5.43 14.39 4.39
N ASP A 22 -5.04 13.33 5.10
CA ASP A 22 -5.29 13.19 6.54
C ASP A 22 -4.20 13.94 7.33
N GLU A 23 -4.54 15.08 7.92
CA GLU A 23 -3.57 15.92 8.65
C GLU A 23 -3.13 15.36 10.01
N THR A 24 -3.91 14.43 10.58
CA THR A 24 -3.65 13.91 11.94
C THR A 24 -3.49 12.39 11.99
N GLY A 25 -3.75 11.70 10.87
CA GLY A 25 -3.85 10.23 10.82
C GLY A 25 -5.17 9.69 11.39
N ALA A 26 -6.03 10.56 11.90
CA ALA A 26 -7.35 10.23 12.45
C ALA A 26 -8.37 11.33 12.17
N SER A 27 -8.14 12.17 11.14
CA SER A 27 -9.05 13.25 10.81
C SER A 27 -10.46 12.74 10.50
N LEU A 28 -11.46 13.53 10.85
CA LEU A 28 -12.88 13.23 10.64
C LEU A 28 -13.39 13.75 9.28
N THR A 29 -12.52 14.29 8.43
CA THR A 29 -12.90 14.65 7.06
C THR A 29 -13.30 13.39 6.29
N SER A 30 -14.28 13.54 5.37
CA SER A 30 -14.75 12.42 4.54
C SER A 30 -13.61 11.77 3.75
N TRP A 31 -12.65 12.58 3.28
CA TRP A 31 -11.46 12.10 2.58
C TRP A 31 -10.53 11.28 3.47
N ALA A 32 -10.24 11.73 4.70
CA ALA A 32 -9.42 10.98 5.62
C ALA A 32 -10.07 9.66 6.04
N MET A 33 -11.40 9.67 6.29
CA MET A 33 -12.16 8.45 6.57
C MET A 33 -12.11 7.47 5.40
N TRP A 34 -12.31 7.96 4.17
CA TRP A 34 -12.19 7.15 2.96
C TRP A 34 -10.79 6.55 2.81
N THR A 35 -9.73 7.37 2.91
CA THR A 35 -8.34 6.91 2.76
C THR A 35 -8.02 5.79 3.76
N ARG A 36 -8.45 5.92 5.02
CA ARG A 36 -8.25 4.86 6.04
C ARG A 36 -9.08 3.61 5.75
N ALA A 37 -10.35 3.76 5.37
CA ALA A 37 -11.22 2.64 5.05
C ALA A 37 -10.70 1.85 3.83
N TRP A 38 -10.33 2.57 2.76
CA TRP A 38 -9.71 2.00 1.57
C TRP A 38 -8.41 1.26 1.91
N THR A 39 -7.52 1.87 2.70
CA THR A 39 -6.27 1.23 3.14
C THR A 39 -6.55 -0.07 3.89
N ALA A 40 -7.57 -0.09 4.77
CA ALA A 40 -7.96 -1.28 5.50
C ALA A 40 -8.49 -2.39 4.58
N GLU A 41 -9.22 -2.02 3.52
CA GLU A 41 -9.71 -2.97 2.53
C GLU A 41 -8.56 -3.56 1.70
N GLU A 42 -7.67 -2.72 1.18
CA GLU A 42 -6.52 -3.12 0.34
C GLU A 42 -5.51 -4.00 1.07
N ASN A 43 -5.31 -3.78 2.37
CA ASN A 43 -4.37 -4.60 3.17
C ASN A 43 -4.70 -6.11 3.06
N ARG A 44 -5.98 -6.45 2.93
CA ARG A 44 -6.44 -7.84 2.83
C ARG A 44 -6.02 -8.49 1.51
N HIS A 45 -5.80 -7.72 0.45
CA HIS A 45 -5.35 -8.24 -0.84
C HIS A 45 -3.90 -8.76 -0.75
N GLY A 46 -3.00 -7.99 -0.13
CA GLY A 46 -1.64 -8.40 0.16
C GLY A 46 -1.59 -9.65 1.03
N ASP A 47 -2.28 -9.62 2.17
CA ASP A 47 -2.35 -10.73 3.13
C ASP A 47 -2.79 -12.06 2.50
N LEU A 48 -3.87 -12.01 1.70
CA LEU A 48 -4.44 -13.20 1.07
C LEU A 48 -3.44 -13.80 0.07
N LEU A 49 -2.88 -12.96 -0.81
CA LEU A 49 -1.95 -13.40 -1.84
C LEU A 49 -0.62 -13.88 -1.26
N ASN A 50 -0.13 -13.24 -0.20
CA ASN A 50 1.09 -13.63 0.48
C ASN A 50 0.96 -15.04 1.07
N LYS A 51 -0.08 -15.27 1.88
CA LYS A 51 -0.35 -16.59 2.48
C LYS A 51 -0.58 -17.65 1.41
N TYR A 52 -1.30 -17.32 0.33
CA TYR A 52 -1.50 -18.24 -0.79
C TYR A 52 -0.17 -18.63 -1.46
N LEU A 53 0.68 -17.66 -1.79
CA LEU A 53 1.97 -17.93 -2.43
C LEU A 53 2.92 -18.69 -1.51
N TYR A 54 2.97 -18.34 -0.22
CA TYR A 54 3.74 -19.07 0.79
C TYR A 54 3.33 -20.54 0.85
N LEU A 55 2.02 -20.81 0.98
CA LEU A 55 1.49 -22.18 1.06
C LEU A 55 1.55 -22.93 -0.27
N SER A 56 1.62 -22.23 -1.40
CA SER A 56 1.72 -22.88 -2.71
C SER A 56 3.02 -23.68 -2.87
N GLY A 57 4.11 -23.25 -2.20
CA GLY A 57 5.45 -23.84 -2.34
C GLY A 57 6.04 -23.70 -3.74
N ARG A 58 5.45 -22.88 -4.63
CA ARG A 58 5.84 -22.73 -6.04
C ARG A 58 6.79 -21.57 -6.31
N VAL A 59 7.03 -20.73 -5.31
CA VAL A 59 7.81 -19.49 -5.46
C VAL A 59 8.83 -19.34 -4.33
N ASP A 60 9.92 -18.64 -4.59
CA ASP A 60 10.94 -18.30 -3.58
C ASP A 60 10.49 -17.06 -2.79
N MET A 61 9.91 -17.30 -1.62
CA MET A 61 9.40 -16.23 -0.74
C MET A 61 10.51 -15.27 -0.29
N LYS A 62 11.74 -15.74 -0.10
CA LYS A 62 12.86 -14.89 0.32
C LYS A 62 13.20 -13.84 -0.75
N LYS A 63 13.11 -14.20 -2.02
CA LYS A 63 13.31 -13.26 -3.13
C LYS A 63 12.16 -12.25 -3.20
N ILE A 64 10.93 -12.72 -3.00
CA ILE A 64 9.74 -11.87 -3.02
C ILE A 64 9.79 -10.82 -1.89
N GLU A 65 10.05 -11.25 -0.65
CA GLU A 65 10.19 -10.36 0.52
C GLU A 65 11.28 -9.31 0.31
N LYS A 66 12.43 -9.72 -0.25
CA LYS A 66 13.51 -8.77 -0.59
C LYS A 66 13.05 -7.73 -1.61
N THR A 67 12.29 -8.15 -2.63
CA THR A 67 11.74 -7.22 -3.63
C THR A 67 10.73 -6.26 -3.01
N ILE A 68 9.86 -6.72 -2.11
CA ILE A 68 8.91 -5.86 -1.38
C ILE A 68 9.68 -4.81 -0.57
N GLN A 69 10.72 -5.21 0.17
CA GLN A 69 11.55 -4.29 0.94
C GLN A 69 12.19 -3.20 0.06
N TYR A 70 12.74 -3.59 -1.10
CA TYR A 70 13.29 -2.62 -2.05
C TYR A 70 12.22 -1.70 -2.63
N LEU A 71 11.05 -2.21 -2.97
CA LEU A 71 9.96 -1.43 -3.56
C LEU A 71 9.46 -0.37 -2.58
N ILE A 72 9.16 -0.75 -1.33
CA ILE A 72 8.74 0.21 -0.29
C ILE A 72 9.83 1.25 -0.03
N GLY A 73 11.09 0.81 0.08
CA GLY A 73 12.22 1.72 0.30
C GLY A 73 12.50 2.68 -0.86
N SER A 74 12.16 2.28 -2.10
CA SER A 74 12.30 3.13 -3.28
C SER A 74 11.13 4.10 -3.47
N GLY A 75 9.94 3.72 -2.98
CA GLY A 75 8.71 4.47 -3.21
C GLY A 75 8.27 4.45 -4.68
N MET A 76 7.36 5.36 -5.02
CA MET A 76 6.82 5.52 -6.36
C MET A 76 6.50 7.00 -6.60
N VAL A 77 6.86 7.51 -7.77
CA VAL A 77 6.43 8.82 -8.25
C VAL A 77 5.30 8.61 -9.23
N CYS A 78 4.14 9.22 -8.96
CA CYS A 78 3.01 9.26 -9.87
C CYS A 78 2.85 10.71 -10.31
N ASP A 79 3.30 11.05 -11.50
CA ASP A 79 3.14 12.40 -12.05
C ASP A 79 1.66 12.65 -12.34
N LEU A 80 1.00 13.41 -11.46
CA LEU A 80 -0.37 13.89 -11.64
C LEU A 80 -0.43 15.31 -12.23
N HIS A 81 0.71 15.85 -12.65
CA HIS A 81 0.79 17.13 -13.36
C HIS A 81 0.54 16.90 -14.85
N GLY A 82 -0.67 17.25 -15.31
CA GLY A 82 -0.96 17.55 -16.71
C GLY A 82 -0.75 19.03 -17.01
#